data_AF-A0A2X3C7A9-F1
#
_entry.id   AF-A0A2X3C7A9-F1
#
_cell.length_a   1.000
_cell.length_b   1.000
_cell.length_c   1.000
_cell.angle_alpha   90.00
_cell.angle_beta   90.00
_cell.angle_gamma   90.00
#
_symmetry.space_group_name_H-M   'P 1'
#
loop_
_entity.id
_entity.type
_entity.pdbx_description
1 polymer ?
#
loop_
_entity_poly.entity_id
_entity_poly.type
_entity_poly.pdbx_seq_one_letter_code
_entity_poly.pdbx_strand_id
1 'polypeptide(L)'
;MVVALLVAIVPPLFFASAWLPWIYKGLTLLLIGCPCALVISTPAAITSGLAVAARRGALIKGGAALEQLGQVRQVAFDKTGT
;
A
#
# COMPACT_ATOMS: atom_id res chain seq x y z
N MET A 1 -10.74 3.59 9.93
CA MET A 1 -11.98 3.02 10.52
C MET A 1 -12.35 3.65 11.84
N VAL A 2 -11.46 3.66 12.85
CA VAL A 2 -11.74 4.28 14.17
C VAL A 2 -12.24 5.73 14.06
N VAL A 3 -11.57 6.54 13.23
CA VAL A 3 -11.97 7.96 13.01
C VAL A 3 -13.38 8.09 12.44
N ALA A 4 -13.75 7.27 11.45
CA ALA A 4 -15.09 7.29 10.86
C ALA A 4 -16.18 6.91 11.88
N LEU A 5 -15.87 5.92 12.73
CA LEU A 5 -16.76 5.45 13.80
C LEU A 5 -16.97 6.52 14.88
N LEU A 6 -15.90 7.21 15.26
CA LEU A 6 -15.97 8.36 16.18
C LEU A 6 -16.80 9.50 15.60
N VAL A 7 -16.62 9.83 14.32
CA VAL A 7 -17.40 10.88 13.64
C VAL A 7 -18.89 10.54 13.55
N ALA A 8 -19.25 9.27 13.40
CA ALA A 8 -20.65 8.85 13.35
C ALA A 8 -21.34 8.87 14.72
N ILE A 9 -20.59 8.64 15.82
CA ILE A 9 -21.15 8.38 17.16
C ILE A 9 -21.01 9.58 18.10
N VAL A 10 -19.87 10.27 18.11
CA VAL A 10 -19.59 11.35 19.07
C VAL A 10 -20.57 12.51 18.94
N PRO A 11 -20.88 13.03 17.73
CA PRO A 11 -21.77 14.18 17.61
C PRO A 11 -23.23 13.92 17.98
N PRO A 12 -23.85 12.78 17.61
CA PRO A 12 -25.20 12.46 18.08
C PRO A 12 -25.29 12.24 19.59
N LEU A 13 -24.27 11.61 20.22
CA LEU A 13 -24.27 11.33 21.66
C LEU A 13 -23.99 12.55 22.53
N PHE A 14 -23.01 13.39 22.18
CA PHE A 14 -22.56 14.50 23.03
C PHE A 14 -23.21 15.85 22.69
N PHE A 15 -23.71 16.02 21.47
CA PHE A 15 -24.24 17.29 20.98
C PHE A 15 -25.73 17.21 20.58
N ALA A 16 -26.43 16.13 20.95
CA ALA A 16 -27.85 15.89 20.68
C ALA A 16 -28.24 16.14 19.20
N SER A 17 -27.33 15.82 18.27
CA SER A 17 -27.53 16.06 16.84
C SER A 17 -28.17 14.86 16.13
N ALA A 18 -28.75 15.10 14.96
CA ALA A 18 -29.46 14.05 14.22
C ALA A 18 -28.50 12.93 13.78
N TRP A 19 -28.90 11.66 13.98
CA TRP A 19 -28.08 10.48 13.68
C TRP A 19 -27.79 10.32 12.19
N LEU A 20 -28.81 10.49 11.34
CA LEU A 20 -28.73 10.25 9.91
C LEU A 20 -27.59 11.03 9.19
N PRO A 21 -27.43 12.36 9.38
CA PRO A 21 -26.35 13.09 8.72
C PRO A 21 -24.96 12.71 9.23
N TRP A 22 -24.80 12.31 10.49
CA TRP A 22 -23.50 11.93 11.04
C TRP A 22 -23.09 10.50 10.67
N ILE A 23 -24.05 9.58 10.60
CA ILE A 23 -23.82 8.25 10.02
C ILE A 23 -23.42 8.39 8.55
N TYR A 24 -24.13 9.24 7.78
CA TYR A 24 -23.79 9.51 6.38
C TYR A 24 -22.36 10.03 6.25
N LYS A 25 -21.98 11.06 7.02
CA LYS A 25 -20.61 11.61 7.03
C LYS A 25 -19.56 10.58 7.43
N GLY A 26 -19.85 9.71 8.41
CA GLY A 26 -18.96 8.62 8.80
C GLY A 26 -18.71 7.62 7.67
N LEU A 27 -19.75 7.21 6.95
CA LEU A 27 -19.65 6.34 5.77
C LEU A 27 -18.88 7.02 4.62
N THR A 28 -19.14 8.31 4.36
CA THR A 28 -18.37 9.08 3.36
C THR A 28 -16.89 9.13 3.72
N LEU A 29 -16.56 9.35 4.99
CA LEU A 29 -15.17 9.37 5.46
C LEU A 29 -14.48 8.03 5.25
N LEU A 30 -15.21 6.92 5.44
CA LEU A 30 -14.72 5.58 5.23
C LEU A 30 -14.40 5.32 3.75
N LEU A 31 -15.29 5.75 2.85
CA LEU A 31 -15.11 5.65 1.40
C LEU A 31 -13.90 6.45 0.92
N ILE A 32 -13.74 7.69 1.40
CA ILE A 32 -12.58 8.53 1.06
C ILE A 32 -11.27 7.89 1.57
N GLY A 33 -11.34 7.16 2.68
CA GLY A 33 -10.20 6.45 3.25
C GLY A 33 -9.72 5.23 2.44
N CYS A 34 -10.47 4.76 1.43
CA CYS A 34 -10.04 3.64 0.59
C CYS A 34 -8.82 4.05 -0.26
N PRO A 35 -7.63 3.46 -0.04
CA PRO A 35 -6.39 3.96 -0.61
C PRO A 35 -6.14 3.34 -1.99
N CYS A 36 -7.01 3.59 -2.97
CA CYS A 36 -6.94 2.97 -4.29
C CYS A 36 -5.57 3.14 -4.98
N ALA A 37 -4.98 4.33 -4.88
CA ALA A 37 -3.67 4.63 -5.43
C ALA A 37 -2.53 3.84 -4.74
N LEU A 38 -2.64 3.60 -3.43
CA LEU A 38 -1.63 2.85 -2.69
C LEU A 38 -1.62 1.38 -3.14
N VAL A 39 -2.80 0.79 -3.36
CA VAL A 39 -2.92 -0.61 -3.77
C VAL A 39 -2.23 -0.88 -5.11
N ILE A 40 -2.29 0.08 -6.05
CA ILE A 40 -1.61 -0.07 -7.35
C ILE A 40 -0.12 0.28 -7.31
N SER A 41 0.34 0.98 -6.26
CA SER A 41 1.70 1.51 -6.21
C SER A 41 2.78 0.43 -6.20
N THR A 42 2.57 -0.65 -5.43
CA THR A 42 3.53 -1.75 -5.31
C THR A 42 3.65 -2.59 -6.59
N PRO A 43 2.57 -3.10 -7.23
CA PRO A 43 2.71 -3.81 -8.49
C PRO A 43 3.23 -2.91 -9.61
N ALA A 44 2.87 -1.62 -9.65
CA ALA A 44 3.39 -0.67 -10.63
C ALA A 44 4.91 -0.46 -10.49
N ALA A 45 5.41 -0.31 -9.26
CA ALA A 45 6.84 -0.19 -8.99
C ALA A 45 7.60 -1.49 -9.35
N ILE A 46 7.09 -2.66 -8.96
CA ILE A 46 7.72 -3.95 -9.23
C ILE A 46 7.81 -4.21 -10.73
N THR A 47 6.71 -4.07 -11.46
CA THR A 47 6.67 -4.31 -12.91
C THR A 47 7.60 -3.37 -13.67
N SER A 48 7.64 -2.10 -13.27
CA SER A 48 8.59 -1.12 -13.81
C SER A 48 10.04 -1.49 -13.52
N GLY A 49 10.35 -1.88 -12.28
CA GLY A 49 11.69 -2.30 -11.87
C GLY A 49 12.18 -3.55 -12.62
N LEU A 50 11.32 -4.56 -12.75
CA LEU A 50 11.61 -5.77 -13.53
C LEU A 50 11.86 -5.45 -15.01
N ALA A 51 11.04 -4.58 -15.61
CA ALA A 51 11.21 -4.18 -17.00
C ALA A 51 12.54 -3.46 -17.24
N VAL A 52 12.95 -2.58 -16.33
CA VAL A 52 14.25 -1.88 -16.41
C VAL A 52 15.42 -2.84 -16.21
N ALA A 53 15.32 -3.76 -15.24
CA ALA A 53 16.35 -4.77 -15.01
C ALA A 53 16.55 -5.68 -16.23
N ALA A 54 15.45 -6.17 -16.83
CA ALA A 54 15.49 -7.00 -18.03
C ALA A 54 16.12 -6.27 -19.23
N ARG A 55 15.80 -4.98 -19.44
CA ARG A 55 16.43 -4.15 -20.48
C ARG A 55 17.94 -3.97 -20.29
N ARG A 56 18.45 -4.16 -19.07
CA ARG A 56 19.87 -4.10 -18.73
C ARG A 56 20.53 -5.48 -18.64
N GLY A 57 19.86 -6.54 -19.10
CA GLY A 57 20.41 -7.90 -19.10
C GLY A 57 20.34 -8.62 -17.75
N ALA A 58 19.66 -8.06 -16.75
CA ALA A 58 19.45 -8.71 -15.46
C ALA A 58 18.10 -9.45 -15.45
N LEU A 59 18.13 -10.77 -15.24
CA LEU A 59 16.93 -11.59 -15.08
C LEU A 59 16.58 -11.76 -13.60
N ILE A 60 15.49 -11.13 -13.18
CA ILE A 60 14.97 -11.24 -11.80
C ILE A 60 13.65 -12.02 -11.83
N LYS A 61 13.62 -13.18 -11.16
CA LYS A 61 12.49 -14.13 -11.21
C LYS A 61 11.41 -13.75 -10.19
N GLY A 62 10.64 -12.71 -10.49
CA GLY A 62 9.45 -12.30 -9.74
C GLY A 62 9.64 -11.10 -8.81
N GLY A 63 8.53 -10.54 -8.34
CA GLY A 63 8.52 -9.32 -7.51
C GLY A 63 9.12 -9.49 -6.12
N ALA A 64 8.85 -10.62 -5.46
CA ALA A 64 9.43 -10.92 -4.16
C ALA A 64 10.96 -10.98 -4.22
N ALA A 65 11.54 -11.55 -5.28
CA ALA A 65 12.98 -11.58 -5.49
C ALA A 65 13.56 -10.16 -5.66
N LEU A 66 12.85 -9.27 -6.39
CA LEU A 66 13.25 -7.87 -6.54
C LEU A 66 13.21 -7.11 -5.20
N GLU A 67 12.19 -7.33 -4.38
CA GLU A 67 12.09 -6.73 -3.05
C GLU A 67 13.22 -7.21 -2.12
N GLN A 68 13.49 -8.52 -2.09
CA GLN A 68 14.58 -9.08 -1.30
C GLN A 68 15.94 -8.55 -1.77
N LEU A 69 16.15 -8.45 -3.08
CA LEU A 69 17.38 -7.89 -3.67
C LEU A 69 17.64 -6.46 -3.19
N GLY A 70 16.59 -5.64 -3.02
CA GLY A 70 16.69 -4.28 -2.47
C GLY A 70 17.15 -4.21 -1.01
N GLN A 71 17.10 -5.32 -0.26
CA GLN A 71 17.52 -5.41 1.14
C GLN A 71 18.90 -6.09 1.33
N VAL A 72 19.51 -6.60 0.25
CA VAL A 72 20.80 -7.28 0.31
C VAL A 72 21.91 -6.30 0.71
N ARG A 73 22.72 -6.69 1.71
CA ARG A 73 23.87 -5.91 2.20
C ARG A 73 25.21 -6.60 2.03
N GLN A 74 25.19 -7.89 1.72
CA GLN A 74 26.37 -8.73 1.61
C GLN A 74 26.26 -9.56 0.34
N VAL A 75 27.36 -9.67 -0.39
CA VAL A 75 27.46 -10.51 -1.58
C VAL A 75 28.63 -11.46 -1.34
N ALA A 76 28.35 -12.76 -1.43
CA ALA A 76 29.37 -13.80 -1.43
C ALA A 76 29.52 -14.31 -2.86
N PHE A 77 30.73 -14.25 -3.39
CA PHE A 77 31.05 -14.77 -4.73
C PHE A 77 31.60 -16.19 -4.59
N ASP A 78 31.09 -17.11 -5.42
CA ASP A 78 31.76 -18.38 -5.63
C ASP A 78 32.93 -18.19 -6.63
N LYS A 79 34.04 -18.90 -6.44
CA LYS A 79 35.21 -18.72 -7.31
C LYS A 79 35.03 -19.44 -8.66
N THR A 80 34.31 -20.56 -8.69
CA THR A 80 34.34 -21.47 -9.83
C THR A 80 33.21 -21.14 -10.81
N GLY A 81 33.46 -20.26 -11.77
CA GLY A 81 32.49 -19.94 -12.82
C GLY A 81 31.49 -18.84 -12.46
N THR A 82 31.75 -18.08 -11.40
CA THR A 82 31.10 -16.78 -11.12
C THR A 82 32.09 -15.64 -11.42
#